data_AF-A0A3C1XDF2-F1
#
_entry.id   AF-A0A3C1XDF2-F1
#
_cell.length_a   1.000
_cell.length_b   1.000
_cell.length_c   1.000
_cell.angle_alpha   90.00
_cell.angle_beta   90.00
_cell.angle_gamma   90.00
#
_symmetry.space_group_name_H-M   'P 1'
#
loop_
_entity.id
_entity.type
_entity.pdbx_description
1 polymer ?
#
loop_
_entity_poly.entity_id
_entity_poly.type
_entity_poly.pdbx_seq_one_letter_code
_entity_poly.pdbx_strand_id
1 'polypeptide(L)'
;MVKAVVFDMDDTIFYPQLPFERALKAICPLYAGDVAETYRLFRRVSDKEFKRVLRGECDTLTFQKIRFKKTMAQCAYEAVTDEQADDFQSSY
;
A
#
# COMPACT_ATOMS: atom_id res chain seq x y z
N MET A 1 -7.60 -32.05 21.00
CA MET A 1 -6.55 -32.02 19.95
C MET A 1 -7.02 -31.09 18.85
N VAL A 2 -6.29 -30.01 18.58
CA VAL A 2 -6.61 -29.10 17.47
C VAL A 2 -6.27 -29.80 16.14
N LYS A 3 -7.20 -29.79 15.17
CA LYS A 3 -7.04 -30.46 13.87
C LYS A 3 -6.57 -29.54 12.75
N ALA A 4 -6.79 -28.24 12.88
CA ALA A 4 -6.31 -27.22 11.95
C ALA A 4 -6.19 -25.87 12.67
N VAL A 5 -5.21 -25.08 12.25
CA VAL A 5 -5.05 -23.67 12.64
C VAL A 5 -4.90 -22.87 11.36
N VAL A 6 -5.63 -21.76 11.27
CA VAL A 6 -5.54 -20.81 10.15
C VAL A 6 -4.95 -19.54 10.71
N PHE A 7 -3.83 -19.11 10.13
CA PHE A 7 -3.22 -17.83 10.43
C PHE A 7 -3.57 -16.84 9.33
N ASP A 8 -3.88 -15.62 9.73
CA ASP A 8 -3.78 -14.50 8.80
C ASP A 8 -2.31 -14.31 8.40
N MET A 9 -2.07 -13.79 7.20
CA MET A 9 -0.72 -13.59 6.70
C MET A 9 -0.17 -12.26 7.22
N ASP A 10 -0.86 -11.18 6.85
CA ASP A 10 -0.46 -9.81 7.17
C ASP A 10 -0.59 -9.56 8.67
N ASP A 11 0.40 -8.88 9.24
CA ASP A 11 0.43 -8.45 10.65
C ASP A 11 0.33 -9.60 11.68
N THR A 12 0.44 -10.86 11.24
CA THR A 12 0.42 -12.08 12.08
C THR A 12 1.70 -12.90 11.88
N ILE A 13 2.03 -13.25 10.62
CA ILE A 13 3.25 -14.00 10.28
C ILE A 13 4.16 -13.24 9.32
N PHE A 14 3.65 -12.17 8.71
CA PHE A 14 4.37 -11.29 7.79
C PHE A 14 4.35 -9.85 8.30
N TYR A 15 5.47 -9.13 8.13
CA TYR A 15 5.59 -7.73 8.50
C TYR A 15 5.56 -6.84 7.24
N PRO A 16 4.36 -6.45 6.76
CA PRO A 16 4.18 -5.74 5.50
C PRO A 16 4.81 -4.34 5.42
N GLN A 17 5.13 -3.71 6.56
CA GLN A 17 5.77 -2.39 6.56
C GLN A 17 7.19 -2.42 5.96
N LEU A 18 7.95 -3.51 6.11
CA LEU A 18 9.31 -3.58 5.57
C LEU A 18 9.35 -3.61 4.03
N PRO A 19 8.55 -4.44 3.34
CA PRO A 19 8.37 -4.34 1.88
C PRO A 19 7.90 -2.95 1.44
N PHE A 20 6.95 -2.34 2.16
CA PHE A 20 6.46 -1.00 1.85
C PHE A 20 7.60 0.03 1.86
N GLU A 21 8.40 0.03 2.91
CA GLU A 21 9.55 0.94 3.04
C GLU A 21 10.55 0.75 1.89
N ARG A 22 10.83 -0.50 1.51
CA ARG A 22 11.75 -0.81 0.41
C ARG A 22 11.21 -0.29 -0.93
N ALA A 23 9.94 -0.56 -1.23
CA ALA A 23 9.30 -0.07 -2.45
C ALA A 23 9.23 1.46 -2.49
N LEU A 24 8.86 2.10 -1.38
CA LEU A 24 8.81 3.55 -1.27
C LEU A 24 10.18 4.18 -1.52
N LYS A 25 11.26 3.65 -0.92
CA LYS A 25 12.61 4.17 -1.12
C LYS A 25 13.16 3.92 -2.52
N ALA A 26 12.73 2.85 -3.19
CA ALA A 26 13.11 2.57 -4.57
C ALA A 26 12.48 3.58 -5.55
N ILE A 27 11.20 3.90 -5.36
CA ILE A 27 10.44 4.78 -6.28
C ILE A 27 10.58 6.26 -5.91
N CYS A 28 10.74 6.56 -4.62
CA CYS A 28 10.85 7.91 -4.08
C CYS A 28 12.11 8.03 -3.21
N PRO A 29 13.32 7.97 -3.80
CA PRO A 29 14.58 7.96 -3.03
C PRO A 29 14.83 9.24 -2.23
N LEU A 30 14.19 10.35 -2.59
CA LEU A 30 14.26 11.63 -1.89
C LEU A 30 13.12 11.82 -0.87
N TYR A 31 12.30 10.79 -0.62
CA TYR A 31 11.22 10.87 0.35
C TYR A 31 11.78 11.09 1.76
N ALA A 32 11.48 12.27 2.33
CA ALA A 32 11.98 12.69 3.64
C ALA A 32 10.93 12.62 4.77
N GLY A 33 9.72 12.12 4.47
CA GLY A 33 8.66 11.98 5.46
C GLY A 33 8.84 10.79 6.41
N ASP A 34 8.02 10.73 7.45
CA ASP A 34 7.98 9.58 8.36
C ASP A 34 7.37 8.37 7.62
N VAL A 35 8.21 7.38 7.30
CA VAL A 35 7.81 6.16 6.60
C VAL A 35 6.77 5.37 7.39
N ALA A 36 6.84 5.35 8.72
CA ALA A 36 5.89 4.61 9.54
C ALA A 36 4.51 5.28 9.57
N GLU A 37 4.45 6.61 9.63
CA GLU A 37 3.18 7.34 9.47
C GLU A 37 2.62 7.17 8.06
N THR A 38 3.47 7.22 7.05
CA THR A 38 3.09 7.05 5.64
C THR A 38 2.55 5.66 5.38
N TYR A 39 3.15 4.63 5.96
CA TYR A 39 2.64 3.27 5.91
C TYR A 39 1.26 3.15 6.58
N ARG A 40 1.08 3.74 7.77
CA ARG A 40 -0.22 3.77 8.44
C ARG A 40 -1.28 4.49 7.61
N LEU A 41 -0.92 5.59 6.95
CA LEU A 41 -1.78 6.27 6.00
C LEU A 41 -2.12 5.40 4.79
N PHE A 42 -1.12 4.73 4.21
CA PHE A 42 -1.29 3.79 3.10
C PHE A 42 -2.28 2.68 3.44
N ARG A 43 -2.22 2.13 4.65
CA ARG A 43 -3.19 1.13 5.13
C ARG A 43 -4.60 1.72 5.25
N ARG A 44 -4.76 2.90 5.87
CA ARG A 44 -6.07 3.59 5.96
C ARG A 44 -6.68 3.86 4.58
N VAL A 45 -5.86 4.33 3.64
CA VAL A 45 -6.29 4.58 2.25
C VAL A 45 -6.65 3.26 1.56
N SER A 46 -5.85 2.21 1.75
CA SER A 46 -6.12 0.88 1.20
C SER A 46 -7.47 0.35 1.67
N ASP A 47 -7.76 0.40 2.97
CA ASP A 47 -9.03 -0.09 3.51
C ASP A 47 -10.24 0.68 2.94
N LYS A 48 -10.09 2.00 2.79
CA LYS A 48 -11.14 2.85 2.22
C LYS A 48 -11.41 2.50 0.76
N GLU A 49 -10.36 2.37 -0.05
CA GLU A 49 -10.49 2.12 -1.49
C GLU A 49 -10.84 0.65 -1.79
N PHE A 50 -10.40 -0.29 -0.97
CA PHE A 50 -10.73 -1.72 -1.13
C PHE A 50 -12.23 -1.97 -0.98
N LYS A 51 -12.94 -1.18 -0.15
CA LYS A 51 -14.41 -1.22 -0.08
C LYS A 51 -15.07 -0.92 -1.44
N ARG A 52 -14.44 -0.14 -2.32
CA ARG A 52 -14.94 0.11 -3.68
C ARG A 52 -14.76 -1.13 -4.56
N VAL A 53 -13.66 -1.85 -4.41
CA VAL A 53 -13.43 -3.14 -5.08
C VAL A 53 -14.49 -4.16 -4.66
N LEU A 54 -14.76 -4.26 -3.37
CA LEU A 54 -15.80 -5.15 -2.84
C LEU A 54 -17.22 -4.83 -3.35
N ARG A 55 -17.48 -3.57 -3.72
CA ARG A 55 -18.75 -3.15 -4.34
C ARG A 55 -18.76 -3.26 -5.87
N GLY A 56 -17.67 -3.70 -6.49
CA GLY A 56 -17.54 -3.77 -7.95
C GLY A 56 -17.38 -2.42 -8.64
N GLU A 57 -17.07 -1.35 -7.89
CA GLU A 57 -16.92 0.02 -8.41
C GLU A 57 -15.50 0.33 -8.91
N CYS A 58 -14.56 -0.58 -8.66
CA CYS A 58 -13.15 -0.42 -8.96
C CYS A 58 -12.54 -1.81 -9.16
N ASP A 59 -11.75 -2.02 -10.20
CA ASP A 59 -10.96 -3.24 -10.33
C ASP A 59 -9.71 -3.19 -9.44
N THR A 60 -9.08 -4.35 -9.26
CA THR A 60 -7.90 -4.51 -8.39
C THR A 60 -6.69 -3.72 -8.89
N LEU A 61 -6.47 -3.65 -10.21
CA LEU A 61 -5.33 -2.94 -10.80
C LEU A 61 -5.42 -1.44 -10.54
N THR A 62 -6.61 -0.88 -10.79
CA THR A 62 -6.94 0.51 -10.51
C THR A 62 -6.83 0.81 -9.02
N PHE A 63 -7.32 -0.09 -8.17
CA PHE A 63 -7.19 0.03 -6.71
C PHE A 63 -5.74 0.13 -6.26
N GLN A 64 -4.88 -0.75 -6.78
CA GLN A 64 -3.44 -0.80 -6.44
C GLN A 64 -2.73 0.51 -6.76
N LYS A 65 -3.01 1.13 -7.91
CA LYS A 65 -2.47 2.45 -8.25
C LYS A 65 -3.04 3.56 -7.37
N ILE A 66 -4.36 3.59 -7.22
CA ILE A 66 -5.06 4.67 -6.50
C ILE A 66 -4.61 4.75 -5.04
N ARG A 67 -4.44 3.63 -4.34
CA ARG A 67 -4.06 3.63 -2.93
C ARG A 67 -2.69 4.27 -2.69
N PHE A 68 -1.71 4.01 -3.58
CA PHE A 68 -0.39 4.61 -3.48
C PHE A 68 -0.44 6.10 -3.82
N LYS A 69 -1.04 6.46 -4.97
CA LYS A 69 -1.17 7.86 -5.39
C LYS A 69 -1.88 8.74 -4.37
N LYS A 70 -2.99 8.27 -3.79
CA LYS A 70 -3.74 9.00 -2.74
C LYS A 70 -2.97 9.14 -1.43
N THR A 71 -2.10 8.19 -1.11
CA THR A 71 -1.22 8.26 0.06
C THR A 71 -0.18 9.34 -0.15
N MET A 72 0.52 9.30 -1.28
CA MET A 72 1.61 10.23 -1.58
C MET A 72 1.11 11.68 -1.72
N ALA A 73 -0.06 11.88 -2.34
CA ALA A 73 -0.70 13.19 -2.40
C ALA A 73 -1.04 13.77 -1.01
N GLN A 74 -1.46 12.93 -0.06
CA GLN A 74 -1.74 13.36 1.32
C GLN A 74 -0.47 13.61 2.14
N CYS A 75 0.65 12.99 1.77
CA CYS A 75 1.98 13.31 2.31
C CYS A 75 2.61 14.57 1.69
N ALA A 76 1.86 15.33 0.88
CA ALA A 76 2.35 16.49 0.12
C ALA A 76 3.57 16.17 -0.77
N TYR A 77 3.72 14.90 -1.18
CA TYR A 77 4.69 14.52 -2.20
C TYR A 77 4.09 14.82 -3.59
N GLU A 78 4.96 15.11 -4.56
CA GLU A 78 4.55 15.39 -5.95
C GLU A 78 3.62 14.31 -6.51
N ALA A 79 2.86 14.67 -7.55
CA ALA A 79 1.90 13.79 -8.18
C ALA A 79 2.60 12.55 -8.78
N VAL A 80 2.57 11.45 -8.04
CA VAL A 80 3.06 10.13 -8.48
C VAL A 80 2.35 9.73 -9.78
N THR A 81 3.15 9.38 -10.79
CA THR A 81 2.64 8.91 -12.09
C THR A 81 2.03 7.51 -11.98
N ASP A 82 1.25 7.09 -12.97
CA ASP A 82 0.74 5.72 -12.99
C ASP A 82 1.87 4.69 -13.10
N GLU A 83 2.93 5.00 -13.85
CA GLU A 83 4.13 4.16 -13.98
C GLU A 83 4.83 3.98 -12.62
N GLN A 84 5.06 5.07 -11.88
CA GLN A 84 5.62 4.98 -10.53
C GLN A 84 4.74 4.19 -9.57
N ALA A 85 3.42 4.26 -9.73
CA ALA A 85 2.49 3.47 -8.93
C ALA A 85 2.51 1.97 -9.30
N ASP A 86 2.70 1.66 -10.58
CA ASP A 86 2.87 0.28 -11.06
C ASP A 86 4.20 -0.31 -10.59
N ASP A 87 5.29 0.47 -10.66
CA ASP A 87 6.61 0.06 -10.19
C ASP A 87 6.63 -0.15 -8.67
N PHE A 88 5.97 0.73 -7.92
CA PHE A 88 5.75 0.56 -6.49
C PHE A 88 5.01 -0.75 -6.22
N GLN A 89 3.90 -1.01 -6.92
CA GLN A 89 3.10 -2.22 -6.72
C GLN A 89 3.84 -3.51 -7.11
N SER A 90 4.70 -3.44 -8.10
CA SER A 90 5.52 -4.58 -8.51
C SER A 90 6.62 -4.91 -7.48
N SER A 91 7.02 -3.91 -6.69
CA SER A 91 8.03 -4.03 -5.63
C SER A 91 7.45 -4.34 -4.25
N TYR A 92 6.14 -4.13 -4.05
CA TYR A 92 5.42 -4.27 -2.78
C TYR A 92 4.47 -5.48 -2.77
#